data_AF-A0A914GCN9-F1
#
_entry.id   AF-A0A914GCN9-F1
#
_cell.length_a   1.000
_cell.length_b   1.000
_cell.length_c   1.000
_cell.angle_alpha   90.00
_cell.angle_beta   90.00
_cell.angle_gamma   90.00
#
_symmetry.space_group_name_H-M   'P 1'
#
loop_
_entity.id
_entity.type
_entity.pdbx_description
1 polymer ?
#
loop_
_entity_poly.entity_id
_entity_poly.type
_entity_poly.pdbx_seq_one_letter_code
_entity_poly.pdbx_strand_id
1 'polypeptide(L)'
;SGVFNLDASIGVYAPDAESYAVFADLFDKIILDYHGYGAKDTQPAVDLGEGRTKDLPPLDPKGKYIVSTRIRCGRSLAGFPFNPLLQAADYETMEAKVKKALESVKDKEIKGTYYPLTGMTKETQQKLIADHFLFKEGDRHLQHANACNFWPK
;
A
#
# COMPACT_ATOMS: atom_id res chain seq x y z
N SER A 1 15.05 -0.36 9.57
CA SER A 1 14.50 1.01 9.39
C SER A 1 14.51 1.84 10.67
N GLY A 2 13.80 1.46 11.73
CA GLY A 2 13.68 2.28 12.96
C GLY A 2 14.99 2.60 13.67
N VAL A 3 15.98 1.70 13.61
CA VAL A 3 17.34 1.95 14.12
C VAL A 3 18.05 3.09 13.38
N PHE A 4 17.82 3.23 12.07
CA PHE A 4 18.43 4.27 11.24
C PHE A 4 17.60 5.55 11.17
N ASN A 5 16.32 5.47 11.51
CA ASN A 5 15.37 6.57 11.51
C ASN A 5 14.72 6.65 12.90
N LEU A 6 15.44 7.22 13.88
CA LEU A 6 15.04 7.23 15.30
C LEU A 6 13.74 8.02 15.57
N ASP A 7 13.30 8.83 14.62
CA ASP A 7 12.04 9.54 14.66
C ASP A 7 10.86 8.76 14.05
N ALA A 8 11.09 7.51 13.64
CA ALA A 8 10.02 6.61 13.21
C ALA A 8 9.12 6.25 14.40
N SER A 9 7.80 6.40 14.22
CA SER A 9 6.82 6.06 15.26
C SER A 9 6.74 4.56 15.58
N ILE A 10 6.97 3.70 14.59
CA ILE A 10 6.89 2.23 14.72
C ILE A 10 8.25 1.57 14.47
N GLY A 11 8.87 1.85 13.33
CA GLY A 11 10.27 1.47 13.05
C GLY A 11 10.52 0.03 12.58
N VAL A 12 9.53 -0.86 12.60
CA VAL A 12 9.65 -2.25 12.13
C VAL A 12 8.88 -2.50 10.83
N TYR A 13 9.39 -3.43 10.02
CA TYR A 13 8.75 -3.92 8.79
C TYR A 13 8.93 -5.43 8.74
N ALA A 14 7.92 -6.16 8.27
CA ALA A 14 8.03 -7.59 8.01
C ALA A 14 8.65 -7.82 6.61
N PRO A 15 9.72 -8.62 6.48
CA PRO A 15 10.27 -9.05 5.19
C PRO A 15 9.38 -10.06 4.43
N ASP A 16 8.64 -10.89 5.14
CA ASP A 16 7.67 -11.85 4.62
C ASP A 16 6.53 -12.09 5.62
N ALA A 17 5.56 -12.93 5.26
CA ALA A 17 4.44 -13.27 6.14
C ALA A 17 4.87 -14.08 7.38
N GLU A 18 5.87 -14.95 7.24
CA GLU A 18 6.35 -15.80 8.33
C GLU A 18 7.00 -14.99 9.46
N SER A 19 7.60 -13.84 9.12
CA SER A 19 8.22 -12.92 10.06
C SER A 19 7.29 -12.46 11.18
N TYR A 20 5.98 -12.36 10.92
CA TYR A 20 5.00 -12.05 11.97
C TYR A 20 4.93 -13.14 13.05
N ALA A 21 5.11 -14.41 12.67
CA ALA A 21 5.11 -15.54 13.62
C ALA A 21 6.49 -15.74 14.25
N VAL A 22 7.57 -15.72 13.46
CA VAL A 22 8.94 -15.94 13.94
C VAL A 22 9.39 -14.85 14.91
N PHE A 23 8.98 -13.61 14.68
CA PHE A 23 9.30 -12.47 15.54
C PHE A 23 8.08 -11.96 16.31
N ALA A 24 7.13 -12.84 16.64
CA ALA A 24 5.88 -12.51 17.33
C ALA A 24 6.11 -11.77 18.66
N ASP A 25 7.14 -12.14 19.43
CA ASP A 25 7.48 -11.48 20.69
C ASP A 25 7.73 -9.96 20.55
N LEU A 26 8.09 -9.50 19.36
CA LEU A 26 8.23 -8.10 19.00
C LEU A 26 6.96 -7.57 18.31
N PHE A 27 6.50 -8.25 17.24
CA PHE A 27 5.37 -7.76 16.44
C PHE A 27 4.07 -7.69 17.22
N ASP A 28 3.75 -8.69 18.04
CA ASP A 28 2.48 -8.74 18.78
C ASP A 28 2.34 -7.57 19.75
N LYS A 29 3.44 -7.17 20.41
CA LYS A 29 3.44 -6.01 21.32
C LYS A 29 3.20 -4.71 20.57
N ILE A 30 3.84 -4.56 19.40
CA ILE A 30 3.68 -3.37 18.55
C ILE A 30 2.26 -3.31 17.96
N ILE A 31 1.72 -4.45 17.49
CA ILE A 31 0.36 -4.54 16.94
C ILE A 31 -0.66 -4.24 18.04
N LEU A 32 -0.47 -4.77 19.26
CA LEU A 32 -1.34 -4.46 20.39
C LEU A 32 -1.32 -2.97 20.73
N ASP A 33 -0.15 -2.36 20.82
CA ASP A 33 -0.03 -0.94 21.15
C ASP A 33 -0.65 -0.04 20.06
N TYR A 34 -0.38 -0.34 18.79
CA TYR A 34 -0.83 0.49 17.67
C TYR A 34 -2.31 0.27 17.28
N HIS A 35 -2.80 -0.97 17.32
CA HIS A 35 -4.15 -1.35 16.88
C HIS A 35 -5.11 -1.72 18.01
N GLY A 36 -4.63 -1.90 19.24
CA GLY A 36 -5.44 -2.45 20.33
C GLY A 36 -5.79 -3.93 20.15
N TYR A 37 -5.06 -4.66 19.28
CA TYR A 37 -5.28 -6.06 18.95
C TYR A 37 -4.19 -6.95 19.55
N GLY A 38 -4.54 -7.81 20.49
CA GLY A 38 -3.63 -8.75 21.12
C GLY A 38 -3.42 -10.03 20.31
N ALA A 39 -2.40 -10.81 20.69
CA ALA A 39 -2.02 -12.07 20.03
C ALA A 39 -3.13 -13.14 19.98
N LYS A 40 -4.17 -13.03 20.82
CA LYS A 40 -5.31 -13.94 20.85
C LYS A 40 -6.53 -13.40 20.11
N ASP A 41 -6.50 -12.14 19.70
CA ASP A 41 -7.59 -11.53 18.94
C ASP A 41 -7.50 -11.98 17.48
N THR A 42 -8.65 -12.03 16.83
CA THR A 42 -8.75 -12.45 15.42
C THR A 42 -9.30 -11.29 14.60
N GLN A 43 -8.61 -10.96 13.50
CA GLN A 43 -9.13 -10.00 12.53
C GLN A 43 -10.48 -10.51 12.01
N PRO A 44 -11.54 -9.69 12.01
CA PRO A 44 -12.85 -10.11 11.51
C PRO A 44 -12.77 -10.53 10.04
N ALA A 45 -13.74 -11.34 9.62
CA ALA A 45 -13.88 -11.73 8.22
C ALA A 45 -13.96 -10.48 7.32
N VAL A 46 -13.39 -10.59 6.11
CA VAL A 46 -13.38 -9.50 5.14
C VAL A 46 -14.82 -9.15 4.76
N ASP A 47 -15.21 -7.90 5.01
CA ASP A 47 -16.44 -7.27 4.52
C ASP A 47 -16.05 -6.09 3.63
N LEU A 48 -16.38 -6.15 2.34
CA LEU A 48 -16.12 -5.07 1.38
C LEU A 48 -17.29 -4.06 1.31
N GLY A 49 -18.35 -4.25 2.10
CA GLY A 49 -19.46 -3.32 2.22
C GLY A 49 -20.37 -3.26 1.00
N GLU A 50 -20.48 -4.36 0.24
CA GLU A 50 -21.31 -4.41 -0.97
C GLU A 50 -22.76 -4.01 -0.68
N GLY A 51 -23.29 -3.05 -1.44
CA GLY A 51 -24.66 -2.54 -1.26
C GLY A 51 -24.88 -1.64 -0.03
N ARG A 52 -23.83 -1.33 0.75
CA ARG A 52 -23.92 -0.54 1.98
C ARG A 52 -23.50 0.92 1.84
N THR A 53 -23.22 1.37 0.62
CA THR A 53 -22.83 2.77 0.37
C THR A 53 -23.89 3.77 0.85
N LYS A 54 -25.18 3.39 0.85
CA LYS A 54 -26.29 4.19 1.41
C LYS A 54 -26.19 4.43 2.92
N ASP A 55 -25.47 3.57 3.66
CA ASP A 55 -25.24 3.72 5.10
C ASP A 55 -24.22 4.83 5.39
N LEU A 56 -23.54 5.35 4.35
CA LEU A 56 -22.51 6.38 4.41
C LEU A 56 -23.02 7.66 3.74
N PRO A 57 -23.85 8.47 4.42
CA PRO A 57 -24.37 9.70 3.83
C PRO A 57 -23.24 10.72 3.58
N PRO A 58 -23.44 11.69 2.66
CA PRO A 58 -22.45 12.73 2.40
C PRO A 58 -22.06 13.48 3.68
N LEU A 59 -20.77 13.50 3.99
CA LEU A 59 -20.24 14.13 5.22
C LEU A 59 -20.38 15.65 5.21
N ASP A 60 -20.39 16.27 4.02
CA ASP A 60 -20.58 17.70 3.85
C ASP A 60 -21.51 17.97 2.66
N PRO A 61 -22.84 17.83 2.84
CA PRO A 61 -23.80 17.99 1.75
C PRO A 61 -23.81 19.39 1.12
N LYS A 62 -23.27 20.39 1.83
CA LYS A 62 -23.22 21.79 1.37
C LYS A 62 -21.86 22.18 0.78
N GLY A 63 -20.87 21.28 0.79
CA GLY A 63 -19.53 21.50 0.25
C GLY A 63 -18.80 22.71 0.85
N LYS A 64 -19.03 22.99 2.14
CA LYS A 64 -18.46 24.17 2.82
C LYS A 64 -17.09 23.92 3.44
N TYR A 65 -16.75 22.67 3.70
CA TYR A 65 -15.63 22.29 4.56
C TYR A 65 -14.74 21.21 3.91
N ILE A 66 -15.31 20.20 3.26
CA ILE A 66 -14.54 19.06 2.75
C ILE A 66 -14.02 19.36 1.35
N VAL A 67 -12.69 19.39 1.19
CA VAL A 67 -12.02 19.60 -0.11
C VAL A 67 -12.01 18.31 -0.94
N SER A 68 -11.63 17.19 -0.33
CA SER A 68 -11.60 15.88 -1.00
C SER A 68 -11.69 14.73 0.02
N THR A 69 -12.15 13.57 -0.44
CA THR A 69 -12.21 12.33 0.35
C THR A 69 -11.47 11.23 -0.41
N ARG A 70 -10.62 10.45 0.29
CA ARG A 70 -9.84 9.38 -0.32
C ARG A 70 -9.79 8.16 0.58
N ILE A 71 -10.28 7.03 0.07
CA ILE A 71 -10.19 5.72 0.72
C ILE A 71 -9.08 4.91 0.01
N ARG A 72 -8.25 4.20 0.77
CA ARG A 72 -7.25 3.28 0.21
C ARG A 72 -7.22 1.96 0.97
N CYS A 73 -6.88 0.90 0.25
CA CYS A 73 -6.63 -0.44 0.79
C CYS A 73 -5.26 -0.94 0.30
N GLY A 74 -4.49 -1.55 1.20
CA GLY A 74 -3.28 -2.31 0.84
C GLY A 74 -3.61 -3.78 0.63
N ARG A 75 -2.96 -4.43 -0.34
CA ARG A 75 -3.05 -5.87 -0.60
C ARG A 75 -1.67 -6.38 -1.01
N SER A 76 -1.37 -7.62 -0.66
CA SER A 76 -0.16 -8.34 -1.10
C SER A 76 -0.56 -9.54 -1.95
N LEU A 77 0.23 -9.85 -2.97
CA LEU A 77 -0.03 -10.97 -3.87
C LEU A 77 0.46 -12.28 -3.24
N ALA A 78 -0.42 -13.28 -3.17
CA ALA A 78 -0.05 -14.60 -2.67
C ALA A 78 1.09 -15.21 -3.51
N GLY A 79 2.04 -15.86 -2.82
CA GLY A 79 3.21 -16.48 -3.44
C GLY A 79 4.42 -15.55 -3.61
N PHE A 80 4.32 -14.28 -3.19
CA PHE A 80 5.45 -13.36 -3.14
C PHE A 80 5.70 -12.90 -1.70
N PRO A 81 6.98 -12.74 -1.29
CA PRO A 81 7.29 -12.09 -0.01
C PRO A 81 7.02 -10.59 -0.08
N PHE A 82 7.38 -9.85 0.97
CA PHE A 82 7.32 -8.39 0.94
C PHE A 82 8.61 -7.81 0.34
N ASN A 83 8.61 -6.51 0.06
CA ASN A 83 9.68 -5.81 -0.65
C ASN A 83 11.12 -6.15 -0.21
N PRO A 84 11.43 -6.34 1.10
CA PRO A 84 12.81 -6.62 1.52
C PRO A 84 13.40 -7.92 0.96
N LEU A 85 12.56 -8.88 0.55
CA LEU A 85 13.00 -10.17 0.01
C LEU A 85 12.67 -10.36 -1.47
N LEU A 86 11.89 -9.45 -2.09
CA LEU A 86 11.62 -9.50 -3.52
C LEU A 86 12.92 -9.38 -4.32
N GLN A 87 13.03 -10.21 -5.35
CA GLN A 87 14.07 -10.11 -6.38
C GLN A 87 13.56 -9.29 -7.57
N ALA A 88 14.46 -8.81 -8.42
CA ALA A 88 14.10 -8.01 -9.60
C ALA A 88 13.03 -8.69 -10.48
N ALA A 89 13.15 -10.00 -10.73
CA ALA A 89 12.19 -10.76 -11.51
C ALA A 89 10.80 -10.88 -10.84
N ASP A 90 10.74 -10.77 -9.51
CA ASP A 90 9.46 -10.77 -8.79
C ASP A 90 8.70 -9.48 -9.05
N TYR A 91 9.37 -8.31 -9.02
CA TYR A 91 8.76 -7.02 -9.35
C TYR A 91 8.16 -7.02 -10.76
N GLU A 92 8.91 -7.50 -11.76
CA GLU A 92 8.43 -7.62 -13.14
C GLU A 92 7.22 -8.57 -13.25
N THR A 93 7.27 -9.71 -12.55
CA THR A 93 6.18 -10.69 -12.56
C THR A 93 4.92 -10.13 -11.90
N MET A 94 5.08 -9.42 -10.78
CA MET A 94 4.00 -8.78 -10.04
C MET A 94 3.38 -7.65 -10.86
N GLU A 95 4.20 -6.79 -11.48
CA GLU A 95 3.75 -5.73 -12.38
C GLU A 95 2.93 -6.31 -13.53
N ALA A 96 3.44 -7.33 -14.22
CA ALA A 96 2.74 -7.97 -15.34
C ALA A 96 1.38 -8.54 -14.92
N LYS A 97 1.29 -9.19 -13.75
CA LYS A 97 0.03 -9.72 -13.20
C LYS A 97 -0.97 -8.61 -12.88
N VAL A 98 -0.54 -7.56 -12.18
CA VAL A 98 -1.41 -6.45 -11.78
C VAL A 98 -1.87 -5.66 -13.00
N LYS A 99 -0.94 -5.31 -13.91
CA LYS A 99 -1.25 -4.62 -15.16
C LYS A 99 -2.29 -5.37 -15.97
N LYS A 100 -2.09 -6.67 -16.20
CA LYS A 100 -3.05 -7.52 -16.92
C LYS A 100 -4.44 -7.50 -16.28
N ALA A 101 -4.52 -7.56 -14.95
CA ALA A 101 -5.79 -7.51 -14.23
C ALA A 101 -6.47 -6.14 -14.40
N LEU A 102 -5.75 -5.04 -14.24
CA LEU A 102 -6.27 -3.68 -14.39
C LEU A 102 -6.73 -3.39 -15.84
N GLU A 103 -5.98 -3.82 -16.83
CA GLU A 103 -6.33 -3.65 -18.25
C GLU A 103 -7.52 -4.52 -18.68
N SER A 104 -7.85 -5.56 -17.92
CA SER A 104 -9.02 -6.43 -18.18
C SER A 104 -10.34 -5.83 -17.70
N VAL A 105 -10.32 -4.72 -16.96
CA VAL A 105 -11.51 -4.04 -16.43
C VAL A 105 -12.38 -3.52 -17.58
N LYS A 106 -13.62 -3.99 -17.61
CA LYS A 106 -14.61 -3.63 -18.64
C LYS A 106 -15.54 -2.50 -18.22
N ASP A 107 -15.73 -2.33 -16.91
CA ASP A 107 -16.55 -1.25 -16.36
C ASP A 107 -15.94 0.10 -16.75
N LYS A 108 -16.75 0.93 -17.42
CA LYS A 108 -16.30 2.21 -17.97
C LYS A 108 -15.96 3.22 -16.88
N GLU A 109 -16.56 3.12 -15.70
CA GLU A 109 -16.35 4.09 -14.60
C GLU A 109 -14.94 3.94 -14.01
N ILE A 110 -14.46 2.70 -13.89
CA ILE A 110 -13.18 2.38 -13.27
C ILE A 110 -12.09 1.95 -14.26
N LYS A 111 -12.42 1.89 -15.56
CA LYS A 111 -11.43 1.62 -16.60
C LYS A 111 -10.40 2.74 -16.65
N GLY A 112 -9.13 2.38 -16.63
CA GLY A 112 -8.02 3.34 -16.63
C GLY A 112 -6.87 2.93 -17.54
N THR A 113 -5.76 3.65 -17.37
CA THR A 113 -4.49 3.39 -18.05
C THR A 113 -3.42 3.15 -17.01
N TYR A 114 -2.62 2.10 -17.21
CA TYR A 114 -1.45 1.83 -16.39
C TYR A 114 -0.26 2.65 -16.90
N TYR A 115 0.37 3.43 -16.02
CA TYR A 115 1.54 4.25 -16.32
C TYR A 115 2.75 3.67 -15.59
N PRO A 116 3.64 2.91 -16.27
CA PRO A 116 4.85 2.39 -15.63
C PRO A 116 5.76 3.55 -15.22
N LEU A 117 6.47 3.40 -14.10
CA LEU A 117 7.48 4.38 -13.68
C LEU A 117 8.72 4.31 -14.56
N THR A 118 9.13 3.10 -14.92
CA THR A 118 10.21 2.90 -15.89
C THR A 118 9.82 3.52 -17.23
N GLY A 119 10.59 4.53 -17.66
CA GLY A 119 10.33 5.26 -18.90
C GLY A 119 9.25 6.35 -18.79
N MET A 120 8.72 6.64 -17.61
CA MET A 120 7.78 7.74 -17.40
C MET A 120 8.43 9.09 -17.74
N THR A 121 7.76 9.90 -18.56
CA THR A 121 8.26 11.24 -18.89
C THR A 121 8.11 12.18 -17.69
N LYS A 122 8.95 13.22 -17.62
CA LYS A 122 8.86 14.23 -16.57
C LYS A 122 7.52 14.96 -16.60
N GLU A 123 6.93 15.19 -17.77
CA GLU A 123 5.61 15.84 -17.85
C GLU A 123 4.53 14.95 -17.23
N THR A 124 4.55 13.65 -17.52
CA THR A 124 3.59 12.69 -16.94
C THR A 124 3.78 12.59 -15.43
N GLN A 125 5.03 12.50 -14.97
CA GLN A 125 5.36 12.45 -13.55
C GLN A 125 4.87 13.70 -12.81
N GLN A 126 5.15 14.90 -13.34
CA GLN A 126 4.71 16.17 -12.75
C GLN A 126 3.20 16.28 -12.69
N LYS A 127 2.49 15.86 -13.76
CA LYS A 127 1.04 15.83 -13.77
C LYS A 127 0.47 14.93 -12.68
N LEU A 128 0.96 13.69 -12.58
CA LEU A 128 0.48 12.76 -11.55
C LEU A 128 0.82 13.22 -10.12
N ILE A 129 1.92 13.96 -9.92
CA ILE A 129 2.24 14.60 -8.64
C ILE A 129 1.24 15.74 -8.34
N ALA A 130 0.97 16.61 -9.32
CA ALA A 130 0.03 17.73 -9.18
C ALA A 130 -1.40 17.25 -8.90
N ASP A 131 -1.80 16.14 -9.52
CA ASP A 131 -3.08 15.48 -9.30
C ASP A 131 -3.15 14.67 -7.98
N HIS A 132 -2.07 14.67 -7.19
CA HIS A 132 -1.91 13.90 -5.94
C HIS A 132 -2.09 12.38 -6.12
N PHE A 133 -1.73 11.85 -7.29
CA PHE A 133 -1.83 10.43 -7.64
C PHE A 133 -0.50 9.68 -7.51
N LEU A 134 0.61 10.31 -7.86
CA LEU A 134 1.92 9.66 -7.79
C LEU A 134 2.49 9.68 -6.37
N PHE A 135 3.04 8.54 -5.97
CA PHE A 135 3.72 8.41 -4.69
C PHE A 135 5.12 9.02 -4.74
N LYS A 136 5.63 9.41 -3.57
CA LYS A 136 6.95 10.05 -3.47
C LYS A 136 8.05 9.03 -3.70
N GLU A 137 9.07 9.43 -4.43
CA GLU A 137 10.32 8.68 -4.56
C GLU A 137 11.20 8.88 -3.31
N GLY A 138 11.97 7.85 -2.94
CA GLY A 138 13.05 7.99 -1.96
C GLY A 138 12.63 8.15 -0.50
N ASP A 139 11.56 7.48 -0.06
CA ASP A 139 11.22 7.44 1.36
C ASP A 139 12.33 6.74 2.17
N ARG A 140 13.01 7.48 3.05
CA ARG A 140 14.13 6.98 3.86
C ARG A 140 13.75 5.83 4.80
N HIS A 141 12.48 5.72 5.21
CA HIS A 141 12.04 4.62 6.06
C HIS A 141 11.95 3.34 5.24
N LEU A 142 11.45 3.43 4.01
CA LEU A 142 11.40 2.31 3.06
C LEU A 142 12.81 1.92 2.58
N GLN A 143 13.69 2.89 2.30
CA GLN A 143 15.08 2.62 1.92
C GLN A 143 15.82 1.83 3.01
N HIS A 144 15.78 2.28 4.27
CA HIS A 144 16.40 1.55 5.40
C HIS A 144 15.60 0.30 5.83
N ALA A 145 14.52 -0.03 5.14
CA ALA A 145 13.83 -1.33 5.25
C ALA A 145 14.19 -2.26 4.09
N ASN A 146 15.11 -1.87 3.18
CA ASN A 146 15.37 -2.54 1.91
C ASN A 146 14.12 -2.69 1.03
N ALA A 147 13.15 -1.79 1.18
CA ALA A 147 11.86 -1.85 0.50
C ALA A 147 11.80 -1.04 -0.81
N CYS A 148 12.96 -0.57 -1.30
CA CYS A 148 13.10 0.18 -2.55
C CYS A 148 14.20 -0.43 -3.46
N ASN A 149 14.55 -1.70 -3.24
CA ASN A 149 15.52 -2.38 -4.09
C ASN A 149 15.04 -2.40 -5.55
N PHE A 150 15.98 -2.32 -6.49
CA PHE A 150 15.75 -2.34 -7.95
C PHE A 150 14.95 -1.16 -8.52
N TRP A 151 14.50 -0.23 -7.69
CA TRP A 151 13.78 0.96 -8.12
C TRP A 151 14.41 1.65 -9.36
N PRO A 152 13.60 2.06 -10.36
CA PRO A 152 12.13 1.96 -10.47
C PRO A 152 11.65 0.69 -11.20
N LYS A 153 12.49 -0.35 -11.27
CA LYS A 153 12.23 -1.62 -11.95
C LYS A 153 11.61 -2.64 -11.01
#